data_AF-A0A7C5DIP4-F1
#
_entry.id   AF-A0A7C5DIP4-F1
#
_cell.length_a   1.000
_cell.length_b   1.000
_cell.length_c   1.000
_cell.angle_alpha   90.00
_cell.angle_beta   90.00
_cell.angle_gamma   90.00
#
_symmetry.space_group_name_H-M   'P 1'
#
loop_
_entity.id
_entity.type
_entity.pdbx_description
1 polymer ?
#
loop_
_entity_poly.entity_id
_entity_poly.type
_entity_poly.pdbx_seq_one_letter_code
_entity_poly.pdbx_strand_id
1 'polypeptide(L)'
;MAKKKRRGVKKRREARKKVSSGKKKEEMERGQVWSVDVLLALVIFISVILIFYTTMVVRHKPGIETLGDQAAELKIELEQNNELAFIREDVVDEERFNAFVNNVTQNYSAIKKKLGIKGDFCIFYEDAEGNIVVVSNNKTSIGNPEVYITDGTPCGSEVSIT
;
A
#
# COMPACT_ATOMS: atom_id res chain seq x y z
N MET A 1 56.63 -68.47 -34.15
CA MET A 1 56.30 -68.07 -32.77
C MET A 1 55.84 -66.58 -32.66
N ALA A 2 54.74 -66.16 -33.30
CA ALA A 2 54.36 -64.73 -33.37
C ALA A 2 52.99 -64.35 -32.75
N LYS A 3 52.17 -65.32 -32.30
CA LYS A 3 50.79 -65.05 -31.84
C LYS A 3 50.64 -64.57 -30.38
N LYS A 4 51.68 -64.68 -29.53
CA LYS A 4 51.58 -64.40 -28.08
C LYS A 4 51.72 -62.90 -27.73
N LYS A 5 52.40 -62.09 -28.55
CA LYS A 5 52.60 -60.64 -28.30
C LYS A 5 51.36 -59.76 -28.59
N ARG A 6 50.40 -60.22 -29.40
CA ARG A 6 49.21 -59.40 -29.76
C ARG A 6 48.11 -59.35 -28.70
N ARG A 7 48.08 -60.29 -27.73
CA ARG A 7 47.02 -60.35 -26.70
C ARG A 7 47.20 -59.32 -25.57
N GLY A 8 48.43 -58.90 -25.26
CA GLY A 8 48.70 -57.92 -24.19
C GLY A 8 48.29 -56.48 -24.53
N VAL A 9 48.37 -56.09 -25.80
CA VAL A 9 48.07 -54.71 -26.25
C VAL A 9 46.57 -54.41 -26.23
N LYS A 10 45.72 -55.40 -26.52
CA LYS A 10 44.25 -55.24 -26.53
C LYS A 10 43.71 -54.99 -25.11
N LYS A 11 44.19 -55.74 -24.12
CA LYS A 11 43.78 -55.61 -22.71
C LYS A 11 44.15 -54.26 -22.10
N ARG A 12 45.29 -53.66 -22.49
CA ARG A 12 45.69 -52.32 -22.04
C ARG A 12 44.85 -51.18 -22.64
N ARG A 13 44.33 -51.34 -23.87
CA ARG A 13 43.45 -50.32 -24.49
C ARG A 13 42.07 -50.25 -23.84
N GLU A 14 41.53 -51.39 -23.40
CA GLU A 14 40.21 -51.45 -22.73
C GLU A 14 40.25 -50.83 -21.33
N ALA A 15 41.32 -51.03 -20.57
CA ALA A 15 41.50 -50.41 -19.26
C ALA A 15 41.58 -48.87 -19.35
N ARG A 16 42.28 -48.32 -20.35
CA ARG A 16 42.37 -46.85 -20.55
C ARG A 16 41.03 -46.22 -20.95
N LYS A 17 40.18 -46.92 -21.72
CA LYS A 17 38.84 -46.41 -22.08
C LYS A 17 37.92 -46.29 -20.85
N LYS A 18 37.96 -47.25 -19.92
CA LYS A 18 37.13 -47.21 -18.70
C LYS A 18 37.50 -46.07 -17.74
N VAL A 19 38.79 -45.75 -17.61
CA VAL A 19 39.25 -44.62 -16.76
C VAL A 19 38.85 -43.27 -17.36
N SER A 20 38.88 -43.13 -18.70
CA SER A 20 38.46 -41.91 -19.39
C SER A 20 36.96 -41.65 -19.32
N SER A 21 36.12 -42.70 -19.28
CA SER A 21 34.66 -42.52 -19.17
C SER A 21 34.20 -42.18 -17.75
N GLY A 22 34.91 -42.64 -16.72
CA GLY A 22 34.61 -42.30 -15.33
C GLY A 22 34.83 -40.81 -15.02
N LYS A 23 36.00 -40.27 -15.41
CA LYS A 23 36.32 -38.83 -15.23
C LYS A 23 35.34 -37.88 -15.92
N LYS A 24 34.85 -38.25 -17.12
CA LYS A 24 33.85 -37.43 -17.83
C LYS A 24 32.49 -37.39 -17.16
N LYS A 25 32.11 -38.45 -16.41
CA LYS A 25 30.85 -38.44 -15.63
C LYS A 25 30.96 -37.54 -14.40
N GLU A 26 32.07 -37.59 -13.68
CA GLU A 26 32.28 -36.73 -12.50
C GLU A 26 32.34 -35.23 -12.85
N GLU A 27 32.91 -34.86 -14.01
CA GLU A 27 32.94 -33.45 -14.45
C GLU A 27 31.56 -32.93 -14.90
N MET A 28 30.71 -33.79 -15.48
CA MET A 28 29.33 -33.40 -15.85
C MET A 28 28.45 -33.20 -14.63
N GLU A 29 28.61 -34.00 -13.57
CA GLU A 29 27.85 -33.85 -12.33
C GLU A 29 28.21 -32.57 -11.57
N ARG A 30 29.48 -32.12 -11.60
CA ARG A 30 29.90 -30.87 -10.95
C ARG A 30 29.35 -29.61 -11.62
N GLY A 31 29.21 -29.60 -12.95
CA GLY A 31 28.63 -28.47 -13.68
C GLY A 31 27.14 -28.27 -13.39
N GLN A 32 26.41 -29.36 -13.17
CA GLN A 32 24.96 -29.32 -12.90
C GLN A 32 24.66 -28.79 -11.49
N VAL A 33 25.49 -29.09 -10.48
CA VAL A 33 25.28 -28.59 -9.10
C VAL A 33 25.46 -27.07 -9.05
N TRP A 34 26.36 -26.51 -9.86
CA TRP A 34 26.67 -25.08 -9.85
C TRP A 34 25.53 -24.23 -10.42
N SER A 35 24.86 -24.68 -11.48
CA SER A 35 23.72 -23.96 -12.05
C SER A 35 22.48 -24.03 -11.15
N VAL A 36 22.28 -25.13 -10.43
CA VAL A 36 21.16 -25.28 -9.47
C VAL A 36 21.32 -24.33 -8.30
N ASP A 37 22.53 -24.17 -7.77
CA ASP A 37 22.80 -23.26 -6.65
C ASP A 37 22.54 -21.80 -7.02
N VAL A 38 22.96 -21.37 -8.22
CA VAL A 38 22.69 -20.02 -8.75
C VAL A 38 21.19 -19.79 -8.94
N LEU A 39 20.45 -20.78 -9.44
CA LEU A 39 19.00 -20.69 -9.60
C LEU A 39 18.29 -20.60 -8.25
N LEU A 40 18.72 -21.38 -7.26
CA LEU A 40 18.19 -21.35 -5.91
C LEU A 40 18.41 -19.97 -5.26
N ALA A 41 19.63 -19.42 -5.37
CA ALA A 41 19.96 -18.10 -4.86
C ALA A 41 19.07 -17.00 -5.48
N LEU A 42 18.82 -17.08 -6.79
CA LEU A 42 17.93 -16.14 -7.49
C LEU A 42 16.49 -16.19 -6.93
N VAL A 43 15.94 -17.40 -6.72
CA VAL A 43 14.57 -17.57 -6.20
C VAL A 43 14.44 -17.02 -4.78
N ILE A 44 15.44 -17.28 -3.93
CA ILE A 44 15.48 -16.75 -2.56
C ILE A 44 15.55 -15.22 -2.61
N PHE A 45 16.40 -14.66 -3.46
CA PHE A 45 16.54 -13.21 -3.62
C PHE A 45 15.24 -12.53 -4.04
N ILE A 46 14.56 -13.07 -5.06
CA ILE A 46 13.25 -12.55 -5.51
C ILE A 46 12.21 -12.65 -4.39
N SER A 47 12.20 -13.76 -3.65
CA SER A 47 11.27 -13.99 -2.54
C SER A 47 11.48 -12.96 -1.41
N VAL A 48 12.73 -12.67 -1.05
CA VAL A 48 13.07 -11.62 -0.07
C VAL A 48 12.59 -10.25 -0.55
N ILE A 49 12.85 -9.88 -1.82
CA ILE A 49 12.36 -8.62 -2.39
C ILE A 49 10.83 -8.53 -2.33
N LEU A 50 10.11 -9.60 -2.67
CA LEU A 50 8.65 -9.61 -2.61
C LEU A 50 8.12 -9.43 -1.18
N ILE A 51 8.76 -10.08 -0.19
CA ILE A 51 8.42 -9.89 1.23
C ILE A 51 8.65 -8.43 1.64
N PHE A 52 9.78 -7.84 1.28
CA PHE A 52 10.06 -6.43 1.57
C PHE A 52 9.07 -5.50 0.89
N TYR A 53 8.77 -5.72 -0.39
CA TYR A 53 7.83 -4.92 -1.16
C TYR A 53 6.42 -4.97 -0.56
N THR A 54 5.91 -6.17 -0.29
CA THR A 54 4.59 -6.34 0.34
C THR A 54 4.55 -5.73 1.75
N THR A 55 5.61 -5.90 2.55
CA THR A 55 5.69 -5.31 3.90
C THR A 55 5.77 -3.78 3.85
N MET A 56 6.49 -3.20 2.90
CA MET A 56 6.61 -1.75 2.73
C MET A 56 5.28 -1.14 2.28
N VAL A 57 4.61 -1.75 1.30
CA VAL A 57 3.29 -1.28 0.82
C VAL A 57 2.23 -1.35 1.93
N VAL A 58 2.22 -2.41 2.74
CA VAL A 58 1.25 -2.56 3.84
C VAL A 58 1.51 -1.56 4.98
N ARG A 59 2.75 -1.07 5.14
CA ARG A 59 3.12 -0.13 6.21
C ARG A 59 2.91 1.34 5.86
N HIS A 60 2.62 1.68 4.61
CA HIS A 60 2.10 3.01 4.25
C HIS A 60 0.60 3.10 4.60
N LYS A 61 0.25 2.91 5.88
CA LYS A 61 -0.92 3.63 6.38
C LYS A 61 -0.53 5.11 6.37
N PRO A 62 -1.34 6.02 5.80
CA PRO A 62 -1.03 7.44 5.83
C PRO A 62 -0.74 7.82 7.28
N GLY A 63 0.53 8.15 7.57
CA GLY A 63 0.95 8.50 8.91
C GLY A 63 0.20 9.74 9.38
N ILE A 64 0.09 9.95 10.68
CA ILE A 64 -0.56 11.13 11.26
C ILE A 64 -0.04 12.44 10.65
N GLU A 65 1.25 12.46 10.28
CA GLU A 65 1.90 13.57 9.56
C GLU A 65 1.20 13.90 8.22
N THR A 66 0.76 12.89 7.47
CA THR A 66 0.00 13.08 6.22
C THR A 66 -1.46 13.47 6.43
N LEU A 67 -2.02 13.28 7.64
CA LEU A 67 -3.38 13.71 7.95
C LEU A 67 -3.45 15.22 8.16
N GLY A 68 -2.42 15.82 8.77
CA GLY A 68 -2.30 17.27 8.91
C GLY A 68 -2.25 17.96 7.55
N ASP A 69 -1.40 17.45 6.65
CA ASP A 69 -1.31 17.97 5.28
C ASP A 69 -2.63 17.83 4.52
N GLN A 70 -3.33 16.69 4.67
CA GLN A 70 -4.64 16.47 4.05
C GLN A 70 -5.74 17.38 4.62
N ALA A 71 -5.69 17.70 5.92
CA ALA A 71 -6.63 18.63 6.53
C ALA A 71 -6.41 20.06 6.03
N ALA A 72 -5.16 20.47 5.85
CA ALA A 72 -4.82 21.76 5.26
C ALA A 72 -5.25 21.84 3.79
N GLU A 73 -5.03 20.79 3.00
CA GLU A 73 -5.48 20.69 1.61
C GLU A 73 -7.02 20.72 1.53
N LEU A 74 -7.71 19.98 2.40
CA LEU A 74 -9.17 20.02 2.50
C LEU A 74 -9.66 21.44 2.77
N LYS A 75 -9.05 22.16 3.72
CA LYS A 75 -9.44 23.54 4.02
C LYS A 75 -9.30 24.44 2.77
N ILE A 76 -8.17 24.34 2.06
CA ILE A 76 -7.92 25.11 0.84
C ILE A 76 -8.96 24.79 -0.23
N GLU A 77 -9.29 23.51 -0.43
CA GLU A 77 -10.33 23.10 -1.38
C GLU A 77 -11.71 23.63 -0.98
N LEU A 78 -12.05 23.63 0.31
CA LEU A 78 -13.32 24.18 0.79
C LEU A 78 -13.43 25.72 0.70
N GLU A 79 -12.31 26.41 0.49
CA GLU A 79 -12.26 27.86 0.29
C GLU A 79 -12.16 28.24 -1.20
N GLN A 80 -11.39 27.49 -1.99
CA GLN A 80 -11.01 27.88 -3.35
C GLN A 80 -11.76 27.12 -4.45
N ASN A 81 -12.34 25.96 -4.16
CA ASN A 81 -12.99 25.13 -5.16
C ASN A 81 -14.33 25.72 -5.61
N ASN A 82 -14.47 26.09 -6.88
CA ASN A 82 -15.70 26.73 -7.37
C ASN A 82 -16.98 25.89 -7.18
N GLU A 83 -16.87 24.55 -7.13
CA GLU A 83 -18.02 23.64 -7.03
C GLU A 83 -18.34 23.27 -5.57
N LEU A 84 -17.30 23.09 -4.73
CA LEU A 84 -17.45 22.59 -3.35
C LEU A 84 -17.16 23.64 -2.27
N ALA A 85 -16.65 24.82 -2.64
CA ALA A 85 -16.34 25.85 -1.68
C ALA A 85 -17.60 26.51 -1.14
N PHE A 86 -17.70 26.50 0.18
CA PHE A 86 -18.74 27.16 0.96
C PHE A 86 -18.15 28.15 1.97
N ILE A 87 -16.83 28.29 2.07
CA ILE A 87 -16.16 29.29 2.93
C ILE A 87 -15.66 30.43 2.04
N ARG A 88 -16.07 31.67 2.32
CA ARG A 88 -15.64 32.87 1.60
C ARG A 88 -15.31 33.98 2.59
N GLU A 89 -14.08 34.48 2.55
CA GLU A 89 -13.63 35.58 3.42
C GLU A 89 -13.92 35.29 4.91
N ASP A 90 -13.65 34.06 5.37
CA ASP A 90 -13.95 33.56 6.71
C ASP A 90 -15.45 33.51 7.09
N VAL A 91 -16.35 33.67 6.11
CA VAL A 91 -17.80 33.52 6.28
C VAL A 91 -18.28 32.24 5.59
N VAL A 92 -19.12 31.47 6.29
CA VAL A 92 -19.77 30.28 5.74
C VAL A 92 -21.00 30.71 4.93
N ASP A 93 -21.04 30.36 3.65
CA ASP A 93 -22.21 30.48 2.78
C ASP A 93 -23.17 29.33 3.08
N GLU A 94 -24.22 29.61 3.86
CA GLU A 94 -25.18 28.61 4.34
C GLU A 94 -25.87 27.82 3.23
N GLU A 95 -26.15 28.44 2.08
CA GLU A 95 -26.84 27.77 0.97
C GLU A 95 -25.92 26.72 0.34
N ARG A 96 -24.68 27.12 0.04
CA ARG A 96 -23.64 26.22 -0.49
C ARG A 96 -23.26 25.14 0.49
N PHE A 97 -23.21 25.51 1.77
CA PHE A 97 -22.91 24.58 2.85
C PHE A 97 -23.98 23.49 2.92
N ASN A 98 -25.26 23.84 2.95
CA ASN A 98 -26.36 22.87 2.96
C ASN A 98 -26.36 21.97 1.71
N ALA A 99 -26.06 22.54 0.54
CA ALA A 99 -25.88 21.76 -0.68
C ALA A 99 -24.71 20.76 -0.54
N PHE A 100 -23.60 21.18 0.05
CA PHE A 100 -22.46 20.31 0.35
C PHE A 100 -22.84 19.19 1.34
N VAL A 101 -23.52 19.50 2.45
CA VAL A 101 -23.99 18.50 3.44
C VAL A 101 -24.82 17.41 2.78
N ASN A 102 -25.80 17.81 1.96
CA ASN A 102 -26.68 16.90 1.26
C ASN A 102 -25.90 16.00 0.28
N ASN A 103 -24.94 16.59 -0.45
CA ASN A 103 -24.08 15.85 -1.37
C ASN A 103 -23.15 14.87 -0.66
N VAL A 104 -22.54 15.25 0.45
CA VAL A 104 -21.66 14.37 1.24
C VAL A 104 -22.45 13.19 1.81
N THR A 105 -23.66 13.43 2.30
CA THR A 105 -24.52 12.38 2.86
C THR A 105 -24.88 11.32 1.82
N GLN A 106 -25.11 11.72 0.57
CA GLN A 106 -25.48 10.80 -0.50
C GLN A 106 -24.26 10.19 -1.23
N ASN A 107 -23.16 10.93 -1.33
CA ASN A 107 -22.06 10.64 -2.24
C ASN A 107 -20.67 10.83 -1.59
N TYR A 108 -20.51 10.48 -0.32
CA TYR A 108 -19.27 10.66 0.45
C TYR A 108 -18.01 10.23 -0.33
N SER A 109 -17.98 9.01 -0.88
CA SER A 109 -16.82 8.50 -1.62
C SER A 109 -16.50 9.31 -2.88
N ALA A 110 -17.51 9.86 -3.56
CA ALA A 110 -17.31 10.68 -4.74
C ALA A 110 -16.77 12.07 -4.36
N ILE A 111 -17.32 12.67 -3.30
CA ILE A 111 -16.85 13.96 -2.77
C ILE A 111 -15.42 13.85 -2.25
N LYS A 112 -15.11 12.79 -1.48
CA LYS A 112 -13.75 12.48 -1.03
C LYS A 112 -12.75 12.41 -2.20
N LYS A 113 -13.14 11.76 -3.30
CA LYS A 113 -12.32 11.68 -4.51
C LYS A 113 -12.18 13.03 -5.22
N LYS A 114 -13.24 13.84 -5.28
CA LYS A 114 -13.20 15.19 -5.85
C LYS A 114 -12.29 16.12 -5.07
N LEU A 115 -12.29 16.01 -3.74
CA LEU A 115 -11.44 16.79 -2.83
C LEU A 115 -9.98 16.28 -2.78
N GLY A 116 -9.63 15.21 -3.50
CA GLY A 116 -8.27 14.66 -3.50
C GLY A 116 -7.87 13.92 -2.22
N ILE A 117 -8.79 13.73 -1.27
CA ILE A 117 -8.49 13.22 0.06
C ILE A 117 -8.42 11.69 0.04
N LYS A 118 -7.33 11.14 0.58
CA LYS A 118 -7.14 9.69 0.71
C LYS A 118 -7.71 9.17 2.03
N GLY A 119 -7.53 9.92 3.11
CA GLY A 119 -8.05 9.62 4.44
C GLY A 119 -9.55 9.84 4.57
N ASP A 120 -10.14 9.33 5.64
CA ASP A 120 -11.50 9.73 6.02
C ASP A 120 -11.48 11.05 6.76
N PHE A 121 -12.52 11.84 6.57
CA PHE A 121 -12.61 13.18 7.14
C PHE A 121 -13.91 13.35 7.93
N CYS A 122 -13.84 14.26 8.91
CA CYS A 122 -14.98 14.76 9.66
C CYS A 122 -14.83 16.29 9.75
N ILE A 123 -15.85 17.01 9.32
CA ILE A 123 -15.93 18.48 9.37
C ILE A 123 -16.88 18.85 10.49
N PHE A 124 -16.43 19.71 11.41
CA PHE A 124 -17.20 20.25 12.52
C PHE A 124 -16.86 21.73 12.70
N TYR A 125 -17.75 22.48 13.35
CA TYR A 125 -17.49 23.86 13.74
C TYR A 125 -17.22 23.91 15.24
N GLU A 126 -16.25 24.72 15.62
CA GLU A 126 -15.85 24.95 17.00
C GLU A 126 -15.99 26.45 17.28
N ASP A 127 -16.62 26.81 18.40
CA ASP A 127 -16.73 28.20 18.84
C ASP A 127 -15.43 28.68 19.53
N ALA A 128 -15.40 29.95 19.94
CA ALA A 128 -14.23 30.54 20.60
C ALA A 128 -13.91 29.91 21.99
N GLU A 129 -14.86 29.20 22.58
CA GLU A 129 -14.73 28.52 23.87
C GLU A 129 -14.32 27.05 23.72
N GLY A 130 -14.26 26.56 22.47
CA GLY A 130 -13.91 25.18 22.15
C GLY A 130 -15.10 24.23 22.07
N ASN A 131 -16.33 24.74 22.05
CA ASN A 131 -17.52 23.90 21.96
C ASN A 131 -17.88 23.59 20.51
N ILE A 132 -18.31 22.35 20.26
CA ILE A 132 -18.78 21.93 18.94
C ILE A 132 -20.18 22.49 18.68
N VAL A 133 -20.32 23.26 17.60
CA VAL A 133 -21.58 23.89 17.20
C VAL A 133 -22.37 22.96 16.29
N VAL A 134 -23.70 22.95 16.42
CA VAL A 134 -24.59 22.17 15.55
C VAL A 134 -24.51 22.71 14.13
N VAL A 135 -24.27 21.79 13.21
CA VAL A 135 -23.92 22.08 11.82
C VAL A 135 -25.14 22.04 10.91
N SER A 136 -25.99 21.01 11.03
CA SER A 136 -27.22 20.86 10.24
C SER A 136 -28.11 19.77 10.82
N ASN A 137 -29.43 19.99 10.88
CA ASN A 137 -30.43 18.97 11.28
C ASN A 137 -30.05 18.21 12.58
N ASN A 138 -29.68 18.94 13.64
CA ASN A 138 -29.20 18.42 14.93
C ASN A 138 -27.88 17.64 14.90
N LYS A 139 -27.16 17.57 13.78
CA LYS A 139 -25.85 16.93 13.71
C LYS A 139 -24.74 17.89 14.09
N THR A 140 -23.78 17.42 14.87
CA THR A 140 -22.57 18.17 15.28
C THR A 140 -21.51 18.28 14.18
N SER A 141 -21.58 17.42 13.16
CA SER A 141 -20.49 17.22 12.23
C SER A 141 -20.93 16.47 10.96
N ILE A 142 -20.08 16.51 9.93
CA ILE A 142 -20.34 15.92 8.61
C ILE A 142 -19.11 15.13 8.17
N GLY A 143 -19.30 13.87 7.79
CA GLY A 143 -18.20 13.04 7.30
C GLY A 143 -18.44 11.57 7.53
N ASN A 144 -17.36 10.82 7.67
CA ASN A 144 -17.43 9.39 7.96
C ASN A 144 -17.74 9.16 9.45
N PRO A 145 -18.81 8.42 9.81
CA PRO A 145 -19.18 8.12 11.19
C PRO A 145 -18.17 7.28 11.97
N GLU A 146 -17.22 6.63 11.28
CA GLU A 146 -16.12 5.89 11.91
C GLU A 146 -14.99 6.80 12.42
N VAL A 147 -15.02 8.09 12.08
CA VAL A 147 -14.08 9.11 12.58
C VAL A 147 -14.63 9.74 13.85
N TYR A 148 -13.76 9.91 14.83
CA TYR A 148 -14.08 10.51 16.13
C TYR A 148 -13.50 11.91 16.25
N ILE A 149 -14.26 12.81 16.87
CA ILE A 149 -13.82 14.14 17.24
C ILE A 149 -13.03 14.07 18.57
N THR A 150 -12.33 15.14 18.93
CA THR A 150 -11.41 15.23 20.08
C THR A 150 -12.03 14.82 21.43
N ASP A 151 -13.34 14.94 21.57
CA ASP A 151 -14.14 14.58 22.75
C ASP A 151 -14.60 13.10 22.77
N GLY A 152 -14.24 12.32 21.75
CA GLY A 152 -14.69 10.94 21.58
C GLY A 152 -16.08 10.81 20.95
N THR A 153 -16.65 11.92 20.48
CA THR A 153 -17.95 11.91 19.80
C THR A 153 -17.78 11.43 18.35
N PRO A 154 -18.59 10.47 17.87
CA PRO A 154 -18.52 10.01 16.49
C PRO A 154 -19.02 11.09 15.52
N CYS A 155 -18.44 11.13 14.32
CA CYS A 155 -18.86 12.08 13.30
C CYS A 155 -20.34 11.87 12.93
N GLY A 156 -21.08 12.96 12.77
CA GLY A 156 -22.51 12.95 12.46
C GLY A 156 -23.42 12.61 13.64
N SER A 157 -22.90 12.60 14.88
CA SER A 157 -23.73 12.43 16.08
C SER A 157 -24.80 13.51 16.19
N GLU A 158 -26.00 13.12 16.62
CA GLU A 158 -27.09 14.05 16.88
C GLU A 158 -27.00 14.60 18.32
N VAL A 159 -27.08 15.93 18.46
CA VAL A 159 -27.22 16.57 19.78
C VAL A 159 -28.69 16.56 20.16
N SER A 160 -29.01 15.90 21.27
CA SER A 160 -30.31 16.09 21.93
C SER A 160 -30.28 17.42 22.67
N ILE A 161 -30.69 18.50 21.99
CA ILE A 161 -30.91 19.79 22.65
C ILE A 161 -32.07 19.57 23.63
N THR A 162 -31.76 19.52 24.92
CA THR A 162 -32.72 19.36 26.01
C THR A 162 -33.04 20.72 26.60
#